data_AF-A0A1Q7YBM7-F1
#
_entry.id   AF-A0A1Q7YBM7-F1
#
_cell.length_a   1.000
_cell.length_b   1.000
_cell.length_c   1.000
_cell.angle_alpha   90.00
_cell.angle_beta   90.00
_cell.angle_gamma   90.00
#
_symmetry.space_group_name_H-M   'P 1'
#
loop_
_entity.id
_entity.type
_entity.pdbx_description
1 polymer ?
#
loop_
_entity_poly.entity_id
_entity_poly.type
_entity_poly.pdbx_seq_one_letter_code
_entity_poly.pdbx_strand_id
1 'polypeptide(L)' 'MMPEATTPEQCRHCWDYAPIALHCARCGNAVCVECVLDIEQETGLCWRCEAIQRSKRPRRKGAA' A
#
# COMPACT_ATOMS: atom_id res chain seq x y z
N MET A 1 28.97 -13.91 -4.36
CA MET A 1 27.80 -13.59 -3.53
C MET A 1 26.65 -13.33 -4.49
N MET A 2 25.80 -14.33 -4.70
CA MET A 2 24.65 -14.21 -5.60
C MET A 2 23.53 -13.49 -4.84
N PRO A 3 22.79 -12.55 -5.44
CA PRO A 3 21.66 -11.90 -4.78
C PRO A 3 20.63 -12.98 -4.45
N GLU A 4 20.29 -13.10 -3.18
CA GLU A 4 19.16 -13.92 -2.72
C GLU A 4 17.94 -13.56 -3.57
N ALA A 5 17.40 -14.56 -4.26
CA ALA A 5 16.19 -14.42 -5.04
C ALA A 5 15.10 -13.92 -4.08
N THR A 6 14.79 -12.63 -4.18
CA THR A 6 13.74 -12.00 -3.39
C THR A 6 12.45 -12.65 -3.87
N THR A 7 11.85 -13.47 -3.01
CA THR A 7 10.63 -14.19 -3.36
C THR A 7 9.58 -13.18 -3.77
N PRO A 8 8.95 -13.34 -4.95
CA PRO A 8 7.99 -12.35 -5.43
C PRO A 8 6.83 -12.24 -4.44
N GLU A 9 6.56 -11.03 -3.98
CA GLU A 9 5.47 -10.73 -3.07
C GLU A 9 4.30 -10.09 -3.82
N GLN A 10 3.08 -10.48 -3.44
CA GLN A 10 1.89 -9.87 -4.02
C GLN A 10 1.68 -8.47 -3.45
N CYS A 11 1.68 -7.48 -4.33
CA CYS A 11 1.35 -6.11 -4.01
C CYS A 11 -0.13 -5.99 -3.61
N ARG A 12 -0.41 -5.41 -2.44
CA ARG A 12 -1.79 -5.20 -1.97
C ARG A 12 -2.51 -4.01 -2.61
N HIS A 13 -1.82 -3.25 -3.46
CA HIS A 13 -2.39 -2.12 -4.19
C HIS A 13 -2.94 -2.56 -5.55
N CYS A 14 -2.09 -3.12 -6.41
CA CYS A 14 -2.46 -3.58 -7.76
C CYS A 14 -2.79 -5.08 -7.84
N TRP A 15 -2.61 -5.84 -6.74
CA TRP A 15 -2.80 -7.30 -6.68
C TRP A 15 -1.86 -8.12 -7.58
N ASP A 16 -0.84 -7.47 -8.14
CA ASP A 16 0.19 -8.08 -8.98
C ASP A 16 1.40 -8.58 -8.16
N TYR A 17 2.16 -9.53 -8.71
CA TYR A 17 3.35 -10.08 -8.04
C TYR A 17 4.60 -9.32 -8.48
N ALA A 18 5.23 -8.63 -7.53
CA ALA A 18 6.46 -7.89 -7.80
C ALA A 18 7.68 -8.65 -7.23
N PRO A 19 8.80 -8.72 -7.96
CA PRO A 19 10.04 -9.29 -7.43
C PRO A 19 10.61 -8.42 -6.29
N ILE A 20 10.29 -7.13 -6.27
CA ILE A 20 10.69 -6.20 -5.23
C ILE A 20 9.42 -5.53 -4.70
N ALA A 21 9.07 -5.85 -3.45
CA ALA A 21 8.01 -5.20 -2.72
C ALA A 21 8.57 -4.44 -1.51
N LEU A 22 7.96 -3.30 -1.21
CA LEU A 22 8.22 -2.48 -0.04
C LEU A 22 7.09 -2.67 0.97
N HIS A 23 7.43 -2.88 2.24
CA HIS A 23 6.43 -2.98 3.30
C HIS A 23 6.16 -1.62 3.90
N CYS A 24 4.89 -1.23 3.96
CA CYS A 24 4.53 0.00 4.65
C CYS A 24 4.82 -0.12 6.15
N ALA A 25 5.64 0.79 6.70
CA ALA A 25 6.01 0.80 8.12
C ALA A 25 4.81 0.89 9.09
N ARG A 26 3.65 1.32 8.62
CA ARG A 26 2.44 1.53 9.43
C ARG A 26 1.44 0.39 9.34
N CYS A 27 1.24 -0.17 8.13
CA CYS A 27 0.24 -1.20 7.87
C CYS A 27 0.84 -2.60 7.65
N GLY A 28 2.17 -2.72 7.47
CA GLY A 28 2.89 -3.97 7.24
C GLY A 28 2.62 -4.62 5.86
N ASN A 29 1.78 -4.01 5.03
CA ASN A 29 1.44 -4.57 3.72
C ASN A 29 2.57 -4.37 2.72
N ALA A 30 2.82 -5.41 1.92
CA ALA A 30 3.67 -5.38 0.75
C ALA A 30 3.03 -4.53 -0.38
N VAL A 31 3.82 -3.63 -0.95
CA VAL A 31 3.45 -2.71 -2.02
C VAL A 31 4.55 -2.70 -3.08
N CYS A 32 4.18 -2.76 -4.34
CA CYS A 32 5.14 -2.72 -5.46
C CYS A 32 5.84 -1.36 -5.53
N VAL A 33 7.10 -1.30 -5.98
CA VAL A 33 7.85 -0.03 -6.07
C VAL A 33 7.13 1.00 -6.96
N GLU A 34 6.57 0.56 -8.08
CA GLU A 34 5.79 1.46 -8.98
C GLU A 34 4.56 2.06 -8.26
N CYS A 35 3.88 1.23 -7.47
CA CYS A 35 2.73 1.63 -6.67
C CYS A 35 3.12 2.61 -5.55
N VAL A 36 4.34 2.49 -4.99
CA VAL A 36 4.83 3.42 -3.96
C VAL A 36 5.04 4.81 -4.54
N LEU A 37 5.60 4.92 -5.74
CA LEU A 37 5.83 6.22 -6.40
C LEU A 37 4.52 6.97 -6.68
N ASP A 38 3.45 6.25 -6.99
CA ASP A 38 2.10 6.80 -7.18
C ASP A 38 1.51 7.27 -5.84
N ILE A 39 1.59 6.42 -4.82
CA ILE A 39 1.11 6.71 -3.46
C ILE A 39 1.81 7.94 -2.86
N GLU A 40 3.14 8.04 -2.97
CA GLU A 40 3.90 9.17 -2.41
C GLU A 40 3.56 10.49 -3.07
N GLN A 41 3.24 10.49 -4.37
CA GLN A 41 2.84 11.70 -5.10
C GLN A 41 1.41 12.15 -4.77
N GLU A 42 0.46 11.23 -4.59
CA GLU A 42 -0.94 11.60 -4.38
C GLU A 42 -1.30 11.85 -2.91
N THR A 43 -0.94 10.93 -2.02
CA THR A 43 -1.54 10.87 -0.66
C THR A 43 -0.53 10.66 0.47
N GLY A 44 0.66 10.13 0.15
CA GLY A 44 1.68 9.75 1.14
C GLY A 44 1.26 8.59 2.05
N LEU A 45 0.22 7.83 1.73
CA LEU A 45 -0.34 6.77 2.59
C LEU A 45 -0.63 5.49 1.82
N CYS A 46 -0.18 4.33 2.34
CA CYS A 46 -0.60 3.02 1.79
C CYS A 46 -2.14 2.96 1.72
N TRP A 47 -2.74 2.39 0.67
CA TRP A 47 -4.21 2.26 0.52
C TRP A 47 -4.85 1.78 1.82
N ARG A 48 -4.27 0.76 2.48
CA ARG A 48 -4.81 0.26 3.76
C ARG A 48 -4.85 1.32 4.86
N CYS A 49 -3.81 2.14 5.00
CA CYS A 49 -3.79 3.28 5.91
C CYS A 49 -4.80 4.34 5.49
N GLU A 50 -4.94 4.60 4.19
CA GLU A 50 -5.97 5.51 3.69
C GLU A 50 -7.38 5.00 4.04
N ALA A 51 -7.67 3.72 3.80
CA ALA A 51 -8.94 3.09 4.14
C ALA A 51 -9.21 3.14 5.65
N ILE A 52 -8.19 2.93 6.50
CA ILE A 52 -8.31 3.10 7.96
C ILE A 52 -8.64 4.56 8.30
N GLN A 53 -7.99 5.54 7.66
CA GLN A 53 -8.31 6.96 7.88
C GLN A 53 -9.72 7.32 7.42
N ARG A 54 -10.15 6.82 6.25
CA ARG A 54 -11.54 6.98 5.76
C ARG A 54 -12.54 6.32 6.70
N SER A 55 -12.22 5.16 7.26
CA SER A 55 -13.08 4.44 8.21
C SER A 55 -13.14 5.12 9.59
N LYS A 56 -12.10 5.87 9.97
CA LYS A 56 -12.05 6.67 11.19
C LYS A 56 -12.63 8.08 11.02
N ARG A 57 -12.89 8.55 9.79
CA ARG A 57 -13.79 9.70 9.63
C ARG A 57 -15.11 9.26 10.26
N PRO A 58 -15.63 9.97 11.29
CA PRO A 58 -16.93 9.64 11.83
C PRO A 58 -17.89 9.58 10.65
N ARG A 59 -18.64 8.46 10.52
CA ARG A 59 -19.77 8.38 9.59
C ARG A 59 -20.56 9.67 9.81
N ARG A 60 -20.42 10.67 8.93
CA ARG A 60 -21.42 11.71 8.82
C ARG A 60 -22.66 10.95 8.38
N LYS A 61 -23.54 10.63 9.34
CA LYS A 61 -24.96 10.38 9.04
C LYS A 61 -25.47 11.68 8.40
N GLY A 62 -25.96 11.60 7.17
CA GLY A 62 -26.54 12.71 6.41
C GLY A 62 -25.49 13.50 5.61
N ALA A 63 -25.71 13.88 4.35
CA ALA A 63 -26.96 14.10 3.64
C ALA A 63 -26.76 14.00 2.11
N ALA A 64 -27.90 13.79 1.43
CA ALA A 64 -28.17 13.65 -0.01
C ALA A 64 -28.00 12.24 -0.60
#